data_AF-V5HB27-F1
#
_entry.id   AF-V5HB27-F1
#
_cell.length_a   1.000
_cell.length_b   1.000
_cell.length_c   1.000
_cell.angle_alpha   90.00
_cell.angle_beta   90.00
_cell.angle_gamma   90.00
#
_symmetry.space_group_name_H-M   'P 1'
#
loop_
_entity.id
_entity.type
_entity.pdbx_description
1 polymer ?
#
loop_
_entity_poly.entity_id
_entity_poly.type
_entity_poly.pdbx_seq_one_letter_code
_entity_poly.pdbx_strand_id
1 'polypeptide(L)'
;MARGLENCRWPGRCQVVPLGPSLTLFLDGAHTVESVDFCLRWFREARRAQVPPGTRPWPVLLFNCVGDRRPELMLSQLAEHPFRTALFTTNRVADDKSPYSDQSNFTVERCTETARCLSNMRIWCHLLSSQQEEDGEEEGPVPEDSCFVFPCISEVMRWLRREALAAQRATPPYHMQVLVTGSLHLVGGVMSQVDPELALS
;
A
#
# COMPACT_ATOMS: atom_id res chain seq x y z
N MET A 1 32.41 15.17 -2.76
CA MET A 1 31.52 14.14 -3.33
C MET A 1 30.66 13.42 -2.27
N ALA A 2 31.14 13.19 -1.04
CA ALA A 2 30.36 12.53 0.03
C ALA A 2 29.02 13.21 0.38
N ARG A 3 29.00 14.55 0.51
CA ARG A 3 27.76 15.30 0.81
C ARG A 3 26.67 15.20 -0.27
N GLY A 4 27.03 14.86 -1.52
CA GLY A 4 26.06 14.70 -2.61
C GLY A 4 25.30 13.38 -2.53
N LEU A 5 25.96 12.31 -2.06
CA LEU A 5 25.33 11.02 -1.78
C LEU A 5 24.53 11.05 -0.48
N GLU A 6 25.06 11.73 0.55
CA GLU A 6 24.42 11.85 1.86
C GLU A 6 23.10 12.64 1.81
N ASN A 7 23.00 13.64 0.93
CA ASN A 7 21.79 14.46 0.77
C ASN A 7 20.90 14.01 -0.40
N CYS A 8 21.25 12.93 -1.09
CA CYS A 8 20.47 12.46 -2.23
C CYS A 8 19.14 11.88 -1.74
N ARG A 9 18.05 12.59 -1.98
CA ARG A 9 16.68 12.09 -1.78
C ARG A 9 16.12 11.70 -3.12
N TRP A 10 15.63 10.47 -3.24
CA TRP A 10 14.87 10.00 -4.39
C TRP A 10 13.43 9.81 -3.94
N PRO A 11 12.56 10.81 -4.18
CA PRO A 11 11.17 10.71 -3.78
C PRO A 11 10.53 9.44 -4.39
N GLY A 12 9.84 8.67 -3.55
CA GLY A 12 9.21 7.41 -3.95
C GLY A 12 10.14 6.19 -4.11
N ARG A 13 11.39 6.26 -3.67
CA ARG A 13 12.33 5.13 -3.58
C ARG A 13 12.81 4.93 -2.15
N CYS A 14 12.53 3.78 -1.57
CA CYS A 14 12.92 3.43 -0.20
C CYS A 14 12.66 4.58 0.81
N GLN A 15 11.54 5.29 0.67
CA GLN A 15 11.27 6.51 1.41
C GLN A 15 10.36 6.23 2.62
N VAL A 16 10.77 6.68 3.80
CA VAL A 16 9.97 6.57 5.03
C VAL A 16 9.34 7.93 5.34
N VAL A 17 8.02 7.95 5.52
CA VAL A 17 7.25 9.17 5.79
C VAL A 17 6.35 8.98 7.03
N PRO A 18 6.77 9.47 8.21
CA PRO A 18 5.93 9.46 9.40
C PRO A 18 4.75 10.43 9.26
N LEU A 19 3.53 9.96 9.50
CA LEU A 19 2.29 10.72 9.42
C LEU A 19 1.60 10.77 10.80
N GLY A 20 2.28 11.39 11.76
CA GLY A 20 1.83 11.46 13.15
C GLY A 20 2.29 10.26 13.99
N PRO A 21 1.70 10.04 15.18
CA PRO A 21 2.25 9.12 16.19
C PRO A 21 1.98 7.63 15.90
N SER A 22 0.95 7.31 15.13
CA SER A 22 0.46 5.94 14.93
C SER A 22 0.46 5.47 13.48
N LEU A 23 1.03 6.25 12.55
CA LEU A 23 1.05 5.93 11.12
C LEU A 23 2.38 6.32 10.49
N THR A 24 3.01 5.37 9.81
CA THR A 24 4.20 5.59 8.98
C THR A 24 3.99 4.95 7.61
N LEU A 25 4.29 5.70 6.55
CA LEU A 25 4.31 5.19 5.19
C LEU A 25 5.73 4.80 4.76
N PHE A 26 5.82 3.71 4.01
CA PHE A 26 7.02 3.21 3.37
C PHE A 26 6.74 3.20 1.88
N LEU A 27 7.36 4.11 1.14
CA LEU A 27 7.06 4.36 -0.26
C LEU A 27 8.17 3.78 -1.14
N ASP A 28 7.81 2.84 -2.01
CA ASP A 28 8.70 2.37 -3.06
C ASP A 28 7.92 2.00 -4.33
N GLY A 29 8.24 2.67 -5.44
CA GLY A 29 7.62 2.42 -6.74
C GLY A 29 8.09 1.15 -7.45
N ALA A 30 8.53 0.11 -6.72
CA ALA A 30 8.87 -1.21 -7.25
C ALA A 30 7.68 -1.79 -8.00
N HIS A 31 7.96 -2.37 -9.16
CA HIS A 31 6.92 -2.69 -10.13
C HIS A 31 7.27 -3.82 -11.10
N THR A 32 8.35 -4.52 -10.80
CA THR A 32 8.79 -5.80 -11.38
C THR A 32 9.05 -6.78 -10.22
N VAL A 33 9.00 -8.08 -10.50
CA VAL A 33 9.27 -9.15 -9.51
C VAL A 33 10.61 -8.93 -8.79
N GLU A 34 11.66 -8.61 -9.54
CA GLU A 34 12.99 -8.36 -8.96
C GLU A 34 13.00 -7.09 -8.08
N SER A 35 12.40 -5.99 -8.54
CA SER A 35 12.34 -4.76 -7.73
C SER A 35 11.48 -4.91 -6.48
N VAL A 36 10.43 -5.75 -6.52
CA VAL A 36 9.56 -6.02 -5.37
C VAL A 36 10.30 -6.80 -4.30
N ASP A 37 11.16 -7.76 -4.66
CA ASP A 37 12.04 -8.45 -3.70
C ASP A 37 12.94 -7.46 -2.96
N PHE A 38 13.63 -6.58 -3.69
CA PHE A 38 14.46 -5.53 -3.08
C PHE A 38 13.65 -4.59 -2.18
N CYS A 39 12.49 -4.15 -2.64
CA CYS A 39 11.56 -3.33 -1.86
C CYS A 39 11.13 -4.03 -0.57
N LEU A 40 10.80 -5.32 -0.63
CA LEU A 40 10.35 -6.07 0.54
C LEU A 40 11.48 -6.26 1.57
N ARG A 41 12.70 -6.53 1.11
CA ARG A 41 13.89 -6.60 1.99
C ARG A 41 14.12 -5.27 2.70
N TRP A 42 14.12 -4.17 1.96
CA TRP A 42 14.23 -2.83 2.53
C TRP A 42 13.11 -2.55 3.54
N PHE A 43 11.86 -2.86 3.20
CA PHE A 43 10.72 -2.63 4.09
C PHE A 43 10.86 -3.38 5.42
N ARG A 44 11.27 -4.66 5.37
CA ARG A 44 11.50 -5.51 6.55
C ARG A 44 12.56 -4.90 7.49
N GLU A 45 13.59 -4.28 6.96
CA GLU A 45 14.64 -3.61 7.72
C GLU A 45 14.17 -2.25 8.26
N ALA A 46 13.68 -1.38 7.38
CA ALA A 46 13.30 -0.01 7.70
C ALA A 46 12.19 0.05 8.76
N ARG A 47 11.21 -0.86 8.70
CA ARG A 47 10.09 -0.86 9.65
C ARG A 47 10.48 -1.18 11.09
N ARG A 48 11.59 -1.90 11.31
CA ARG A 48 12.07 -2.25 12.67
C ARG A 48 12.49 -1.00 13.44
N ALA A 49 13.02 0.00 12.75
CA ALA A 49 13.43 1.27 13.34
C ALA A 49 12.26 2.23 13.62
N GLN A 50 11.05 1.93 13.11
CA GLN A 50 9.88 2.82 13.13
C GLN A 50 8.73 2.26 13.98
N VAL A 51 9.03 1.48 15.03
CA VAL A 51 8.02 1.00 15.99
C VAL A 51 8.19 1.78 17.31
N PRO A 52 7.26 2.69 17.65
CA PRO A 52 7.31 3.39 18.93
C PRO A 52 7.23 2.43 20.12
N PRO A 53 7.96 2.67 21.22
CA PRO A 53 7.90 1.86 22.43
C PRO A 53 6.46 1.72 22.95
N GLY A 54 6.09 0.51 23.37
CA GLY A 54 4.76 0.23 23.90
C GLY A 54 3.64 0.14 22.86
N THR A 55 3.95 0.22 21.57
CA THR A 55 2.98 0.00 20.49
C THR A 55 3.20 -1.34 19.80
N ARG A 56 2.10 -2.01 19.42
CA ARG A 56 2.16 -3.21 18.57
C ARG A 56 2.32 -2.78 17.10
N PRO A 57 3.28 -3.32 16.34
CA PRO A 57 3.38 -3.02 14.92
C PRO A 57 2.21 -3.62 14.14
N TRP A 58 1.66 -2.85 13.20
CA TRP A 58 0.58 -3.26 12.31
C TRP A 58 1.00 -3.04 10.84
N PRO A 59 1.68 -4.02 10.21
CA PRO A 59 2.08 -3.90 8.81
C PRO A 59 0.87 -3.97 7.88
N VAL A 60 0.79 -3.01 6.96
CA VAL A 60 -0.27 -2.87 5.95
C VAL A 60 0.37 -2.83 4.57
N LEU A 61 -0.22 -3.51 3.60
CA LEU A 61 0.14 -3.40 2.19
C LEU A 61 -0.84 -2.45 1.50
N LEU A 62 -0.34 -1.49 0.71
CA LEU A 62 -1.11 -0.71 -0.25
C LEU A 62 -0.53 -0.96 -1.64
N PHE A 63 -1.31 -1.63 -2.49
CA PHE A 63 -0.84 -2.15 -3.76
C PHE A 63 -1.73 -1.72 -4.92
N ASN A 64 -1.08 -1.41 -6.04
CA ASN A 64 -1.72 -1.39 -7.35
C ASN A 64 -0.72 -1.81 -8.42
N CYS A 65 -1.19 -2.43 -9.49
CA CYS A 65 -0.40 -2.77 -10.66
C CYS A 65 -1.21 -2.48 -11.93
N VAL A 66 -0.56 -1.87 -12.93
CA VAL A 66 -1.19 -1.46 -14.20
C VAL A 66 -0.43 -2.01 -15.41
N GLY A 67 -1.12 -2.12 -16.54
CA GLY A 67 -0.58 -2.65 -17.80
C GLY A 67 -0.56 -4.18 -17.86
N ASP A 68 0.21 -4.74 -18.79
CA ASP A 68 0.31 -6.19 -19.06
C ASP A 68 1.24 -6.93 -18.10
N ARG A 69 1.32 -6.44 -16.86
CA ARG A 69 2.19 -7.00 -15.82
C ARG A 69 1.52 -8.19 -15.16
N ARG A 70 2.32 -9.00 -14.47
CA ARG A 70 1.85 -10.19 -13.74
C ARG A 70 1.73 -9.87 -12.25
N PRO A 71 0.58 -9.32 -11.78
CA PRO A 71 0.39 -9.01 -10.36
C PRO A 71 0.52 -10.25 -9.48
N GLU A 72 0.24 -11.44 -10.00
CA GLU A 72 0.32 -12.73 -9.28
C GLU A 72 1.73 -12.99 -8.75
N LEU A 73 2.75 -12.74 -9.57
CA LEU A 73 4.15 -12.95 -9.17
C LEU A 73 4.64 -11.93 -8.15
N MET A 74 4.15 -10.70 -8.25
CA MET A 74 4.53 -9.64 -7.31
C MET A 74 3.82 -9.84 -5.97
N LEU A 75 2.53 -10.18 -6.02
CA LEU A 75 1.72 -10.46 -4.83
C LEU A 75 2.20 -11.74 -4.14
N SER A 76 2.67 -12.76 -4.86
CA SER A 76 3.23 -13.96 -4.23
C SER A 76 4.48 -13.64 -3.40
N GLN A 77 5.39 -12.79 -3.90
CA GLN A 77 6.55 -12.34 -3.13
C GLN A 77 6.14 -11.48 -1.93
N LEU A 78 5.16 -10.58 -2.11
CA LEU A 78 4.65 -9.74 -1.02
C LEU A 78 3.94 -10.55 0.07
N ALA A 79 3.29 -11.65 -0.30
CA ALA A 79 2.60 -12.57 0.62
C ALA A 79 3.57 -13.30 1.55
N GLU A 80 4.86 -13.44 1.19
CA GLU A 80 5.91 -13.95 2.10
C GLU A 80 6.15 -13.05 3.33
N HIS A 81 5.52 -11.87 3.39
CA HIS A 81 5.55 -11.03 4.58
C HIS A 81 4.17 -11.01 5.24
N PRO A 82 4.08 -11.18 6.58
CA PRO A 82 2.80 -11.21 7.30
C PRO A 82 2.18 -9.82 7.42
N PHE A 83 1.67 -9.29 6.31
CA PHE A 83 0.83 -8.10 6.30
C PHE A 83 -0.50 -8.42 6.97
N ARG A 84 -0.90 -7.59 7.92
CA ARG A 84 -2.17 -7.77 8.63
C ARG A 84 -3.37 -7.23 7.85
N THR A 85 -3.11 -6.27 6.96
CA THR A 85 -4.13 -5.68 6.12
C THR A 85 -3.56 -5.44 4.72
N ALA A 86 -4.33 -5.76 3.69
CA ALA A 86 -4.01 -5.45 2.30
C ALA A 86 -5.06 -4.50 1.71
N LEU A 87 -4.59 -3.40 1.14
CA LEU A 87 -5.38 -2.34 0.54
C LEU A 87 -5.07 -2.29 -0.95
N PHE A 88 -6.10 -2.29 -1.77
CA PHE A 88 -6.00 -2.19 -3.22
C PHE A 88 -6.71 -0.93 -3.69
N THR A 89 -6.06 -0.12 -4.51
CA THR A 89 -6.67 1.12 -5.00
C THR A 89 -6.19 1.48 -6.40
N THR A 90 -6.95 2.33 -7.08
CA THR A 90 -6.59 2.85 -8.40
C THR A 90 -5.47 3.89 -8.28
N ASN A 91 -4.86 4.28 -9.40
CA ASN A 91 -3.89 5.39 -9.41
C ASN A 91 -4.57 6.78 -9.42
N ARG A 92 -5.90 6.85 -9.30
CA ARG A 92 -6.65 8.11 -9.28
C ARG A 92 -6.46 8.79 -7.93
N VAL A 93 -6.08 10.06 -7.94
CA VAL A 93 -5.87 10.82 -6.69
C VAL A 93 -7.20 11.11 -5.99
N ALA A 94 -8.22 11.54 -6.75
CA ALA A 94 -9.56 11.83 -6.25
C ALA A 94 -10.64 11.20 -7.14
N ASP A 95 -11.82 10.95 -6.58
CA ASP A 95 -12.98 10.52 -7.36
C ASP A 95 -13.75 11.75 -7.86
N ASP A 96 -13.29 12.31 -8.98
CA ASP A 96 -14.00 13.42 -9.63
C ASP A 96 -15.34 12.92 -10.19
N LYS A 97 -16.40 13.17 -9.43
CA LYS A 97 -17.78 13.12 -9.90
C LYS A 97 -18.11 14.44 -10.59
N SER A 98 -17.48 14.73 -11.72
CA SER A 98 -17.91 15.85 -12.56
C SER A 98 -19.30 15.51 -13.16
N PRO A 99 -20.36 16.32 -12.91
CA PRO A 99 -21.67 16.12 -13.52
C PRO A 99 -21.74 16.61 -14.99
N TYR A 100 -20.63 17.09 -15.57
CA TYR A 100 -20.58 17.69 -16.92
C TYR A 100 -19.67 16.96 -17.93
N SER A 101 -19.16 15.79 -17.59
CA SER A 101 -18.27 15.02 -18.49
C SER A 101 -19.06 13.97 -19.27
N ASP A 102 -19.28 14.24 -20.56
CA ASP A 102 -19.99 13.39 -21.51
C ASP A 102 -19.49 11.93 -21.50
N GLN A 103 -20.48 11.03 -21.43
CA GLN A 103 -20.39 9.71 -20.84
C GLN A 103 -20.25 8.62 -21.92
N SER A 104 -19.09 7.97 -21.98
CA SER A 104 -18.94 6.55 -22.35
C SER A 104 -17.53 6.03 -22.02
N ASN A 105 -16.47 6.76 -22.40
CA ASN A 105 -15.09 6.29 -22.21
C ASN A 105 -14.59 6.34 -20.75
N PHE A 106 -14.84 7.43 -20.02
CA PHE A 106 -14.37 7.59 -18.63
C PHE A 106 -15.06 6.63 -17.64
N THR A 107 -16.29 6.23 -17.89
CA THR A 107 -17.00 5.28 -17.01
C THR A 107 -16.49 3.86 -17.23
N VAL A 108 -16.20 3.47 -18.48
CA VAL A 108 -15.61 2.17 -18.79
C VAL A 108 -14.22 2.05 -18.19
N GLU A 109 -13.37 3.07 -18.35
CA GLU A 109 -12.02 3.09 -17.75
C GLU A 109 -12.08 2.95 -16.22
N ARG A 110 -12.92 3.73 -15.52
CA ARG A 110 -13.11 3.63 -14.06
C ARG A 110 -13.57 2.24 -13.60
N CYS A 111 -14.51 1.63 -14.32
CA CYS A 111 -14.96 0.27 -14.05
C CYS A 111 -13.81 -0.73 -14.23
N THR A 112 -12.99 -0.57 -15.27
CA THR A 112 -11.85 -1.48 -15.51
C THR A 112 -10.74 -1.33 -14.46
N GLU A 113 -10.42 -0.13 -14.00
CA GLU A 113 -9.43 0.09 -12.95
C GLU A 113 -9.87 -0.51 -11.60
N THR A 114 -11.14 -0.31 -11.25
CA THR A 114 -11.72 -0.89 -10.03
C THR A 114 -11.79 -2.42 -10.13
N ALA A 115 -12.16 -2.96 -11.31
CA ALA A 115 -12.14 -4.40 -11.56
C ALA A 115 -10.72 -4.99 -11.43
N ARG A 116 -9.68 -4.27 -11.87
CA ARG A 116 -8.27 -4.68 -11.66
C ARG A 116 -7.92 -4.73 -10.17
N CYS A 117 -8.33 -3.74 -9.39
CA CYS A 117 -8.10 -3.75 -7.94
C CYS A 117 -8.79 -4.94 -7.25
N LEU A 118 -10.03 -5.24 -7.66
CA LEU A 118 -10.76 -6.44 -7.20
C LEU A 118 -10.06 -7.73 -7.62
N SER A 119 -9.50 -7.80 -8.83
CA SER A 119 -8.72 -8.95 -9.31
C SER A 119 -7.46 -9.14 -8.46
N ASN A 120 -6.70 -8.07 -8.20
CA ASN A 120 -5.52 -8.09 -7.34
C ASN A 120 -5.85 -8.57 -5.92
N MET A 121 -6.96 -8.08 -5.35
CA MET A 121 -7.46 -8.53 -4.05
C MET A 121 -7.79 -10.03 -4.05
N ARG A 122 -8.47 -10.53 -5.09
CA ARG A 122 -8.80 -11.97 -5.20
C ARG A 122 -7.55 -12.84 -5.30
N ILE A 123 -6.57 -12.41 -6.09
CA ILE A 123 -5.27 -13.09 -6.21
C ILE A 123 -4.59 -13.14 -4.83
N TRP A 124 -4.56 -12.01 -4.12
CA TRP A 124 -4.00 -11.94 -2.78
C TRP A 124 -4.68 -12.88 -1.79
N CYS A 125 -6.01 -12.87 -1.73
CA CYS A 125 -6.78 -13.78 -0.87
C CYS A 125 -6.49 -15.25 -1.20
N HIS A 126 -6.43 -15.60 -2.49
CA HIS A 126 -6.12 -16.96 -2.93
C HIS A 126 -4.72 -17.40 -2.49
N LEU A 127 -3.71 -16.54 -2.64
CA LEU A 127 -2.34 -16.81 -2.22
C LEU A 127 -2.24 -17.06 -0.71
N LEU A 128 -2.94 -16.25 0.10
CA LEU A 128 -2.96 -16.44 1.55
C LEU A 128 -3.64 -17.76 1.95
N SER A 129 -4.74 -18.13 1.30
CA SER A 129 -5.41 -19.42 1.55
C SER A 129 -4.52 -20.60 1.19
N SER A 130 -3.80 -20.54 0.07
CA SER A 130 -2.87 -21.62 -0.31
C SER A 130 -1.71 -21.79 0.67
N GLN A 131 -1.22 -20.70 1.27
CA GLN A 131 -0.13 -20.77 2.26
C GLN A 131 -0.61 -21.37 3.59
N GLN A 132 -1.83 -21.05 4.02
CA GLN A 132 -2.42 -21.63 5.24
C GLN A 132 -2.61 -23.16 5.14
N GLU A 133 -2.96 -23.67 3.96
CA GLU A 133 -3.09 -25.11 3.73
C GLU A 133 -1.75 -25.85 3.80
N GLU A 134 -0.65 -25.20 3.40
CA GLU A 134 0.70 -25.78 3.41
C GLU A 134 1.36 -25.74 4.80
N ASP A 135 1.14 -24.67 5.58
CA ASP A 135 1.78 -24.47 6.89
C ASP A 135 1.11 -25.27 8.03
N GLY A 136 -0.05 -25.90 7.78
CA GLY A 136 -0.70 -26.82 8.72
C GLY A 136 -1.20 -26.17 10.04
N GLU A 137 -1.14 -24.84 10.15
CA GLU A 137 -1.68 -24.08 11.26
C GLU A 137 -3.15 -23.72 11.00
N GLU A 138 -4.05 -24.20 11.86
CA GLU A 138 -5.46 -23.75 11.93
C GLU A 138 -5.56 -22.30 12.46
N GLU A 139 -4.82 -21.33 11.89
CA GLU A 139 -5.25 -19.95 11.98
C GLU A 139 -6.40 -19.80 10.98
N GLY A 140 -7.61 -19.60 11.50
CA GLY A 140 -8.87 -19.61 10.76
C GLY A 140 -8.91 -18.70 9.51
N PRO A 141 -10.03 -18.72 8.76
CA PRO A 141 -10.14 -18.06 7.47
C PRO A 141 -9.57 -16.65 7.53
N VAL A 142 -8.74 -16.29 6.53
CA VAL A 142 -8.23 -14.93 6.31
C VAL A 142 -9.36 -13.96 6.66
N PRO A 143 -9.23 -13.15 7.74
CA PRO A 143 -10.37 -12.40 8.23
C PRO A 143 -10.95 -11.57 7.09
N GLU A 144 -12.25 -11.66 6.84
CA GLU A 144 -12.92 -10.89 5.77
C GLU A 144 -12.61 -9.38 5.89
N ASP A 145 -12.27 -8.93 7.09
CA ASP A 145 -11.84 -7.56 7.44
C ASP A 145 -10.34 -7.26 7.21
N SER A 146 -9.59 -8.11 6.49
CA SER A 146 -8.16 -7.91 6.23
C SER A 146 -7.84 -7.34 4.86
N CYS A 147 -8.79 -7.39 3.92
CA CYS A 147 -8.56 -6.98 2.52
C CYS A 147 -9.61 -5.96 2.08
N PHE A 148 -9.17 -4.82 1.55
CA PHE A 148 -10.06 -3.72 1.18
C PHE A 148 -9.73 -3.16 -0.21
N VAL A 149 -10.76 -2.79 -0.97
CA VAL A 149 -10.63 -2.10 -2.26
C VAL A 149 -11.20 -0.69 -2.16
N PHE A 150 -10.45 0.29 -2.65
CA PHE A 150 -10.84 1.70 -2.65
C PHE A 150 -10.84 2.28 -4.06
N PRO A 151 -11.79 3.17 -4.39
CA PRO A 151 -11.93 3.71 -5.74
C PRO A 151 -10.81 4.69 -6.12
N CYS A 152 -10.15 5.31 -5.14
CA CYS A 152 -9.07 6.28 -5.36
C CYS A 152 -8.19 6.45 -4.10
N ILE A 153 -7.04 7.09 -4.30
CA ILE A 153 -6.01 7.28 -3.28
C ILE A 153 -6.51 8.14 -2.12
N SER A 154 -7.29 9.19 -2.38
CA SER A 154 -7.81 10.05 -1.30
C SER A 154 -8.73 9.32 -0.33
N GLU A 155 -9.52 8.35 -0.80
CA GLU A 155 -10.36 7.50 0.05
C GLU A 155 -9.50 6.57 0.94
N VAL A 156 -8.46 5.93 0.37
CA VAL A 156 -7.50 5.14 1.15
C VAL A 156 -6.83 5.99 2.22
N MET A 157 -6.34 7.17 1.85
CA MET A 157 -5.64 8.06 2.78
C MET A 157 -6.56 8.56 3.89
N ARG A 158 -7.85 8.79 3.61
CA ARG A 158 -8.84 9.13 4.63
C ARG A 158 -9.09 7.95 5.58
N TRP A 159 -9.20 6.74 5.04
CA TRP A 159 -9.32 5.53 5.83
C TRP A 159 -8.11 5.33 6.74
N LEU A 160 -6.89 5.39 6.20
CA LEU A 160 -5.64 5.26 6.98
C LEU A 160 -5.56 6.28 8.13
N ARG A 161 -5.92 7.54 7.88
CA ARG A 161 -5.93 8.57 8.94
C ARG A 161 -6.96 8.26 10.03
N ARG A 162 -8.14 7.76 9.67
CA ARG A 162 -9.16 7.36 10.63
C ARG A 162 -8.71 6.16 11.47
N GLU A 163 -8.17 5.13 10.83
CA GLU A 163 -7.66 3.96 11.53
C GLU A 163 -6.47 4.31 12.42
N ALA A 164 -5.59 5.23 12.00
CA ALA A 164 -4.50 5.73 12.83
C ALA A 164 -5.00 6.41 14.12
N LEU A 165 -6.12 7.13 14.08
CA LEU A 165 -6.74 7.70 15.29
C LEU A 165 -7.33 6.61 16.19
N ALA A 166 -7.96 5.58 15.61
CA ALA A 166 -8.45 4.42 16.36
C ALA A 166 -7.29 3.64 17.01
N ALA A 167 -6.16 3.52 16.31
CA ALA A 167 -4.96 2.84 16.75
C ALA A 167 -4.36 3.41 18.05
N GLN A 168 -4.45 4.74 18.23
CA GLN A 168 -4.01 5.41 19.46
C GLN A 168 -4.93 5.13 20.65
N ARG A 169 -6.20 4.83 20.39
CA ARG A 169 -7.21 4.57 21.43
C ARG A 169 -7.32 3.09 21.79
N ALA A 170 -6.71 2.21 20.99
CA ALA A 170 -6.69 0.78 21.24
C ALA A 170 -5.83 0.44 22.47
N THR A 171 -6.14 -0.69 23.11
CA THR A 171 -5.41 -1.21 24.28
C THR A 171 -4.99 -2.66 24.01
N PRO A 172 -3.70 -2.94 23.71
CA PRO A 172 -2.60 -1.99 23.56
C PRO A 172 -2.70 -1.15 22.28
N PRO A 173 -2.11 0.05 22.24
CA PRO A 173 -2.06 0.86 21.03
C PRO A 173 -1.24 0.15 19.95
N TYR A 174 -1.58 0.40 18.69
CA TYR A 174 -0.83 -0.14 17.56
C TYR A 174 -0.31 0.97 16.64
N HIS A 175 0.78 0.68 15.93
CA HIS A 175 1.42 1.59 14.99
C HIS A 175 1.34 1.01 13.58
N MET A 176 0.59 1.69 12.70
CA MET A 176 0.37 1.29 11.32
C MET A 176 1.60 1.58 10.47
N GLN A 177 2.08 0.55 9.77
CA GLN A 177 3.26 0.62 8.91
C GLN A 177 2.86 0.22 7.49
N VAL A 178 2.58 1.21 6.66
CA VAL A 178 1.96 1.00 5.34
C VAL A 178 3.05 0.96 4.27
N LEU A 179 3.26 -0.19 3.65
CA LEU A 179 4.07 -0.30 2.43
C LEU A 179 3.22 0.08 1.21
N VAL A 180 3.62 1.13 0.50
CA VAL A 180 2.99 1.56 -0.76
C VAL A 180 3.89 1.14 -1.91
N THR A 181 3.40 0.23 -2.76
CA THR A 181 4.21 -0.32 -3.86
C THR A 181 3.38 -0.84 -5.04
N GLY A 182 4.05 -1.38 -6.06
CA GLY A 182 3.44 -1.96 -7.26
C GLY A 182 3.30 -0.98 -8.42
N SER A 183 3.29 0.33 -8.15
CA SER A 183 3.16 1.36 -9.17
C SER A 183 3.83 2.68 -8.78
N LEU A 184 4.61 3.26 -9.69
CA LEU A 184 5.15 4.61 -9.54
C LEU A 184 4.05 5.68 -9.50
N HIS A 185 2.97 5.49 -10.26
CA HIS A 185 1.83 6.40 -10.26
C HIS A 185 1.08 6.38 -8.93
N LEU A 186 0.94 5.19 -8.32
CA LEU A 186 0.37 5.06 -6.98
C LEU A 186 1.21 5.83 -5.96
N VAL A 187 2.52 5.60 -5.96
CA VAL A 187 3.45 6.26 -5.03
C VAL A 187 3.40 7.79 -5.19
N GLY A 188 3.49 8.29 -6.42
CA GLY A 188 3.37 9.73 -6.70
C GLY A 188 2.01 10.31 -6.27
N GLY A 189 0.92 9.57 -6.52
CA GLY A 189 -0.42 9.97 -6.09
C GLY A 189 -0.54 10.03 -4.57
N VAL A 190 0.00 9.07 -3.83
CA VAL A 190 0.03 9.09 -2.36
C VAL A 190 0.87 10.26 -1.85
N MET A 191 2.03 10.51 -2.44
CA MET A 191 2.89 11.64 -2.05
C MET A 191 2.17 12.98 -2.19
N SER A 192 1.44 13.21 -3.30
CA SER A 192 0.68 14.45 -3.48
C SER A 192 -0.42 14.68 -2.43
N GLN A 193 -0.90 13.62 -1.76
CA GLN A 193 -1.88 13.69 -0.67
C GLN A 193 -1.24 13.88 0.72
N VAL A 194 0.07 13.66 0.82
CA VAL A 194 0.85 13.75 2.05
C VAL A 194 1.53 15.09 2.15
N ASP A 195 2.16 15.52 1.06
CA ASP A 195 2.87 16.79 0.95
C ASP A 195 2.81 17.26 -0.51
N PRO A 196 2.07 18.34 -0.82
CA PRO A 196 1.97 18.88 -2.18
C PRO A 196 3.32 19.31 -2.76
N GLU A 197 4.31 19.66 -1.92
CA GLU A 197 5.62 20.12 -2.38
C GLU A 197 6.56 18.95 -2.78
N LEU A 198 6.34 17.74 -2.23
CA LEU A 198 7.12 16.54 -2.59
C LEU A 198 6.76 15.95 -3.96
N ALA A 199 5.62 16.34 -4.54
CA ALA A 199 5.18 15.87 -5.86
C ALA A 199 5.78 16.69 -7.03
N LEU A 200 6.43 17.82 -6.73
CA LEU A 200 6.93 18.81 -7.70
C LEU A 200 8.47 18.88 -7.78
N SER A 201 9.19 18.03 -7.04
CA SER A 201 10.66 17.98 -7.01
C SER A 201 11.26 16.91 -7.91
#